data_AF-A0A9D1YNL7-F1
#
_entry.id   AF-A0A9D1YNL7-F1
#
_cell.length_a   1.000
_cell.length_b   1.000
_cell.length_c   1.000
_cell.angle_alpha   90.00
_cell.angle_beta   90.00
_cell.angle_gamma   90.00
#
_symmetry.space_group_name_H-M   'P 1'
#
loop_
_entity.id
_entity.type
_entity.pdbx_description
1 polymer ?
#
loop_
_entity_poly.entity_id
_entity_poly.type
_entity_poly.pdbx_seq_one_letter_code
_entity_poly.pdbx_strand_id
1 'polypeptide(L)'
;RELQEESGRIYVIDEDFGPLKSMEFAKAATISDNCFLIITRESLSAIPYSYKEIYGIKASGKFHSLERIFPDYETLRDADAIVTEDEDSGYEYYKTYFGSKVSSSKGNSNLSKYGSDNTLLIGDGCAIGAYIQDLLLTGADLYLPESFEYTLLQKDMFSRVAEVQQSIRYPEEMIGTGYASPERYYTALLSQITQNTPARYSKTSLNECYVKDCCCKGTRCEFFTREKKLPEIPGKIQ
;
A
#
# COMPACT_ATOMS: atom_id res chain seq x y z
N ARG A 1 7.84 -8.25 27.15
CA ARG A 1 7.88 -9.68 27.54
C ARG A 1 6.52 -10.30 27.31
N GLU A 2 5.44 -9.77 27.91
CA GLU A 2 4.05 -10.24 27.68
C GLU A 2 3.66 -10.29 26.20
N LEU A 3 3.86 -9.21 25.43
CA LEU A 3 3.55 -9.16 23.99
C LEU A 3 4.25 -10.22 23.12
N GLN A 4 5.34 -10.81 23.61
CA GLN A 4 6.10 -11.85 22.90
C GLN A 4 5.76 -13.26 23.38
N GLU A 5 5.11 -13.38 24.54
CA GLU A 5 4.77 -14.66 25.18
C GLU A 5 3.27 -14.99 25.00
N GLU A 6 2.43 -14.00 24.70
CA GLU A 6 1.00 -14.16 24.46
C GLU A 6 0.65 -14.08 22.97
N SER A 7 -0.34 -14.88 22.56
CA SER A 7 -0.78 -15.02 21.17
C SER A 7 -2.30 -14.85 21.03
N GLY A 8 -2.73 -14.22 19.93
CA GLY A 8 -4.13 -14.01 19.59
C GLY A 8 -4.90 -13.11 20.57
N ARG A 9 -4.20 -12.19 21.24
CA ARG A 9 -4.79 -11.21 22.16
C ARG A 9 -5.17 -9.91 21.46
N ILE A 10 -6.14 -9.21 22.04
CA ILE A 10 -6.49 -7.85 21.67
C ILE A 10 -6.02 -6.93 22.81
N TYR A 11 -5.10 -6.03 22.53
CA TYR A 11 -4.66 -4.99 23.46
C TYR A 11 -5.34 -3.68 23.13
N VAL A 12 -5.99 -3.07 24.13
CA VAL A 12 -6.48 -1.70 24.06
C VAL A 12 -5.51 -0.83 24.83
N ILE A 13 -4.86 0.11 24.14
CA ILE A 13 -3.76 0.90 24.68
C ILE A 13 -4.13 2.37 24.55
N ASP A 14 -4.05 3.10 25.65
CA ASP A 14 -4.24 4.54 25.68
C ASP A 14 -2.89 5.28 25.58
N GLU A 15 -2.93 6.56 25.22
CA GLU A 15 -1.73 7.41 25.02
C GLU A 15 -0.83 7.50 26.26
N ASP A 16 -1.40 7.31 27.46
CA ASP A 16 -0.67 7.32 28.73
C ASP A 16 0.18 6.05 28.97
N PHE A 17 0.11 5.06 28.08
CA PHE A 17 0.98 3.89 28.13
C PHE A 17 2.43 4.28 27.78
N GLY A 18 3.26 4.46 28.80
CA GLY A 18 4.64 4.95 28.66
C GLY A 18 5.48 4.28 27.54
N PRO A 19 5.42 2.95 27.35
CA PRO A 19 6.16 2.28 26.28
C PRO A 19 5.62 2.52 24.86
N LEU A 20 4.44 3.10 24.66
CA LEU A 20 3.77 3.21 23.35
C LEU A 20 4.66 3.81 22.26
N LYS A 21 5.48 4.81 22.63
CA LYS A 21 6.37 5.53 21.70
C LYS A 21 7.77 4.91 21.59
N SER A 22 8.03 3.84 22.33
CA SER A 22 9.35 3.19 22.35
C SER A 22 9.56 2.32 21.11
N MET A 23 10.81 2.27 20.65
CA MET A 23 11.21 1.39 19.55
C MET A 23 11.05 -0.09 19.95
N GLU A 24 11.23 -0.40 21.23
CA GLU A 24 11.05 -1.73 21.81
C GLU A 24 9.60 -2.20 21.69
N PHE A 25 8.64 -1.33 22.03
CA PHE A 25 7.22 -1.63 21.87
C PHE A 25 6.86 -1.82 20.39
N ALA A 26 7.27 -0.88 19.52
CA ALA A 26 6.97 -0.96 18.10
C ALA A 26 7.48 -2.28 17.47
N LYS A 27 8.71 -2.66 17.80
CA LYS A 27 9.28 -3.95 17.39
C LYS A 27 8.48 -5.13 17.93
N ALA A 28 8.13 -5.11 19.22
CA ALA A 28 7.38 -6.19 19.85
C ALA A 28 5.97 -6.35 19.25
N ALA A 29 5.26 -5.24 19.01
CA ALA A 29 3.93 -5.24 18.39
C ALA A 29 3.99 -5.79 16.96
N THR A 30 4.96 -5.32 16.16
CA THR A 30 5.10 -5.70 14.74
C THR A 30 5.42 -7.19 14.52
N ILE A 31 6.09 -7.85 15.47
CA ILE A 31 6.43 -9.29 15.37
C ILE A 31 5.40 -10.20 16.04
N SER A 32 4.48 -9.65 16.81
CA SER A 32 3.46 -10.42 17.52
C SER A 32 2.28 -10.75 16.59
N ASP A 33 1.52 -11.77 16.93
CA ASP A 33 0.25 -12.13 16.27
C ASP A 33 -0.97 -11.54 17.01
N ASN A 34 -0.73 -10.47 17.77
CA ASN A 34 -1.74 -9.78 18.56
C ASN A 34 -2.33 -8.59 17.79
N CYS A 35 -3.57 -8.22 18.14
CA CYS A 35 -4.26 -7.05 17.61
C CYS A 35 -4.14 -5.88 18.60
N PHE A 36 -3.86 -4.68 18.10
CA PHE A 36 -3.67 -3.48 18.90
C PHE A 36 -4.67 -2.40 18.52
N LEU A 37 -5.56 -2.05 19.44
CA LEU A 37 -6.40 -0.86 19.37
C LEU A 37 -5.70 0.25 20.16
N ILE A 38 -5.10 1.20 19.45
CA ILE A 38 -4.35 2.29 20.07
C ILE A 38 -5.20 3.56 20.03
N ILE A 39 -5.46 4.14 21.20
CA ILE A 39 -6.17 5.39 21.38
C ILE A 39 -5.13 6.47 21.66
N THR A 40 -4.90 7.35 20.68
CA THR A 40 -3.88 8.38 20.79
C THR A 40 -4.24 9.59 19.95
N ARG A 41 -3.72 10.76 20.37
CA ARG A 41 -3.76 12.01 19.58
C ARG A 41 -2.52 12.22 18.73
N GLU A 42 -1.48 11.40 18.93
CA GLU A 42 -0.19 11.55 18.27
C GLU A 42 0.05 10.47 17.20
N SER A 43 0.76 10.85 16.14
CA SER A 43 1.24 9.93 15.12
C SER A 43 2.37 9.03 15.65
N LEU A 44 2.27 7.72 15.41
CA LEU A 44 3.26 6.74 15.88
C LEU A 44 4.23 6.31 14.78
N SER A 45 5.21 7.15 14.44
CA SER A 45 6.15 6.90 13.32
C SER A 45 7.02 5.65 13.45
N ALA A 46 7.16 5.09 14.66
CA ALA A 46 7.89 3.84 14.88
C ALA A 46 7.09 2.59 14.47
N ILE A 47 5.76 2.70 14.33
CA ILE A 47 4.86 1.60 14.00
C ILE A 47 4.37 1.81 12.57
N PRO A 48 4.51 0.82 11.68
CA PRO A 48 3.85 0.87 10.38
C PRO A 48 2.36 0.58 10.56
N TYR A 49 1.49 1.48 10.10
CA TYR A 49 0.04 1.27 10.06
C TYR A 49 -0.58 1.96 8.85
N SER A 50 -1.70 1.41 8.40
CA SER A 50 -2.40 1.90 7.23
C SER A 50 -3.12 3.22 7.53
N TYR A 51 -3.15 4.14 6.56
CA TYR A 51 -4.01 5.32 6.67
C TYR A 51 -5.51 4.95 6.73
N LYS A 52 -5.87 3.77 6.23
CA LYS A 52 -7.23 3.23 6.29
C LYS A 52 -7.62 2.76 7.69
N GLU A 53 -6.64 2.44 8.53
CA GLU A 53 -6.86 2.00 9.91
C GLU A 53 -6.75 3.13 10.93
N ILE A 54 -6.98 4.38 10.48
CA ILE A 54 -7.05 5.56 11.34
C ILE A 54 -8.51 6.01 11.47
N TYR A 55 -9.02 5.93 12.69
CA TYR A 55 -10.43 6.20 13.01
C TYR A 55 -10.58 7.38 13.96
N GLY A 56 -11.56 8.23 13.68
CA GLY A 56 -12.00 9.30 14.56
C GLY A 56 -13.19 8.85 15.39
N ILE A 57 -13.24 9.28 16.66
CA ILE A 57 -14.41 9.07 17.52
C ILE A 57 -15.43 10.16 17.20
N LYS A 58 -16.59 9.76 16.68
CA LYS A 58 -17.72 10.65 16.45
C LYS A 58 -18.75 10.46 17.55
N ALA A 59 -19.07 11.55 18.23
CA ALA A 59 -20.08 11.56 19.28
C ALA A 59 -21.40 12.20 18.77
N SER A 60 -22.51 11.50 18.97
CA SER A 60 -23.86 12.02 18.76
C SER A 60 -24.69 11.80 20.03
N GLY A 61 -24.70 12.81 20.90
CA GLY A 61 -25.31 12.71 22.22
C GLY A 61 -24.58 11.67 23.09
N LYS A 62 -25.25 10.54 23.37
CA LYS A 62 -24.68 9.42 24.16
C LYS A 62 -24.01 8.35 23.30
N PHE A 63 -24.19 8.39 21.99
CA PHE A 63 -23.67 7.38 21.07
C PHE A 63 -22.30 7.79 20.55
N HIS A 64 -21.37 6.85 20.56
CA HIS A 64 -20.03 7.02 20.03
C HIS A 64 -19.80 5.97 18.94
N SER A 65 -19.25 6.39 17.80
CA SER A 65 -18.86 5.51 16.70
C SER A 65 -17.43 5.82 16.25
N LEU A 66 -16.79 4.82 15.65
CA LEU A 66 -15.50 4.99 14.97
C LEU A 66 -15.76 5.15 13.48
N GLU A 67 -15.25 6.23 12.89
CA GLU A 67 -15.33 6.49 11.45
C GLU A 67 -13.92 6.71 10.88
N ARG A 68 -13.62 6.13 9.72
CA ARG A 68 -12.36 6.38 9.01
C ARG A 68 -12.22 7.88 8.74
N ILE A 69 -11.05 8.44 9.06
CA ILE A 69 -10.81 9.89 8.90
C ILE A 69 -10.41 10.22 7.46
N PHE A 70 -9.71 9.30 6.80
CA PHE A 70 -9.13 9.53 5.48
C PHE A 70 -9.90 8.77 4.38
N PRO A 71 -10.22 9.43 3.25
CA PRO A 71 -10.80 8.76 2.09
C PRO A 71 -9.77 7.83 1.43
N ASP A 72 -10.21 7.03 0.47
CA ASP A 72 -9.31 6.19 -0.31
C ASP A 72 -8.52 7.01 -1.34
N TYR A 73 -7.21 6.79 -1.38
CA TYR A 73 -6.28 7.43 -2.31
C TYR A 73 -5.79 6.43 -3.36
N GLU A 74 -6.68 5.62 -3.94
CA GLU A 74 -6.30 4.51 -4.85
C GLU A 74 -6.37 4.87 -6.33
N THR A 75 -6.61 6.14 -6.68
CA THR A 75 -6.69 6.57 -8.07
C THR A 75 -5.35 7.13 -8.52
N LEU A 76 -4.68 6.42 -9.43
CA LEU A 76 -3.49 6.93 -10.10
C LEU A 76 -3.86 8.01 -11.13
N ARG A 77 -3.20 9.18 -11.06
CA ARG A 77 -3.40 10.32 -11.96
C ARG A 77 -2.08 10.78 -12.57
N ASP A 78 -2.13 11.50 -13.69
CA ASP A 78 -0.95 12.21 -14.20
C ASP A 78 -0.83 13.57 -13.51
N ALA A 79 0.40 14.05 -13.38
CA ALA A 79 0.75 15.31 -12.70
C ALA A 79 1.99 15.93 -13.37
N ASP A 80 2.39 17.14 -12.95
CA ASP A 80 3.60 17.79 -13.49
C ASP A 80 4.87 17.12 -12.92
N ALA A 81 4.83 16.76 -11.64
CA ALA A 81 5.86 15.99 -10.95
C ALA A 81 5.25 14.76 -10.29
N ILE A 82 5.96 13.63 -10.31
CA ILE A 82 5.52 12.38 -9.66
C ILE A 82 6.64 11.88 -8.77
N VAL A 83 6.33 11.63 -7.51
CA VAL A 83 7.32 11.21 -6.52
C VAL A 83 6.83 9.93 -5.88
N THR A 84 7.56 8.85 -6.12
CA THR A 84 7.29 7.56 -5.47
C THR A 84 8.21 7.37 -4.28
N GLU A 85 7.75 6.66 -3.27
CA GLU A 85 8.60 6.29 -2.15
C GLU A 85 9.73 5.34 -2.62
N ASP A 86 9.39 4.43 -3.54
CA ASP A 86 10.23 3.33 -4.01
C ASP A 86 11.56 3.80 -4.62
N GLU A 87 12.59 2.97 -4.48
CA GLU A 87 13.87 3.14 -5.21
C GLU A 87 14.11 2.10 -6.29
N ASP A 88 13.37 0.99 -6.27
CA ASP A 88 13.63 -0.19 -7.10
C ASP A 88 12.50 -0.44 -8.12
N SER A 89 11.88 -1.63 -8.10
CA SER A 89 10.91 -2.06 -9.12
C SER A 89 9.69 -1.14 -9.23
N GLY A 90 9.20 -0.57 -8.12
CA GLY A 90 8.13 0.45 -8.15
C GLY A 90 8.58 1.73 -8.85
N TYR A 91 9.79 2.20 -8.58
CA TYR A 91 10.38 3.34 -9.29
C TYR A 91 10.54 3.05 -10.79
N GLU A 92 11.10 1.91 -11.17
CA GLU A 92 11.24 1.50 -12.58
C GLU A 92 9.88 1.43 -13.30
N TYR A 93 8.86 0.91 -12.61
CA TYR A 93 7.49 0.85 -13.11
C TYR A 93 6.99 2.26 -13.42
N TYR A 94 6.88 3.14 -12.43
CA TYR A 94 6.35 4.48 -12.64
C TYR A 94 7.19 5.28 -13.63
N LYS A 95 8.53 5.12 -13.61
CA LYS A 95 9.43 5.75 -14.57
C LYS A 95 9.14 5.34 -16.01
N THR A 96 8.77 4.08 -16.22
CA THR A 96 8.39 3.58 -17.55
C THR A 96 7.08 4.20 -18.04
N TYR A 97 6.10 4.40 -17.16
CA TYR A 97 4.80 4.99 -17.54
C TYR A 97 4.83 6.52 -17.72
N PHE A 98 5.51 7.23 -16.82
CA PHE A 98 5.46 8.70 -16.76
C PHE A 98 6.77 9.39 -17.16
N GLY A 99 7.81 8.63 -17.48
CA GLY A 99 9.06 9.14 -18.04
C GLY A 99 9.82 10.05 -17.07
N SER A 100 10.32 11.18 -17.57
CA SER A 100 11.21 12.06 -16.82
C SER A 100 10.58 12.71 -15.58
N LYS A 101 9.25 12.73 -15.48
CA LYS A 101 8.51 13.33 -14.35
C LYS A 101 8.72 12.61 -13.01
N VAL A 102 9.12 11.34 -13.05
CA VAL A 102 9.22 10.50 -11.85
C VAL A 102 10.57 10.66 -11.16
N SER A 103 10.50 10.88 -9.85
CA SER A 103 11.63 10.81 -8.90
C SER A 103 11.28 9.93 -7.70
N SER A 104 12.28 9.53 -6.92
CA SER A 104 12.11 8.77 -5.69
C SER A 104 12.31 9.66 -4.45
N SER A 105 11.45 9.53 -3.44
CA SER A 105 11.67 10.13 -2.12
C SER A 105 12.53 9.27 -1.21
N LYS A 106 12.81 8.01 -1.58
CA LYS A 106 13.58 7.05 -0.78
C LYS A 106 12.89 6.73 0.54
N GLY A 107 11.67 6.23 0.44
CA GLY A 107 10.83 5.87 1.56
C GLY A 107 9.76 6.90 1.92
N ASN A 108 8.72 6.38 2.57
CA ASN A 108 7.50 7.08 2.96
C ASN A 108 7.73 8.33 3.82
N SER A 109 8.71 8.30 4.72
CA SER A 109 9.00 9.42 5.64
C SER A 109 9.54 10.68 4.95
N ASN A 110 9.91 10.58 3.68
CA ASN A 110 10.46 11.68 2.90
C ASN A 110 9.46 12.28 1.90
N LEU A 111 8.33 11.62 1.63
CA LEU A 111 7.38 12.02 0.58
C LEU A 111 6.90 13.48 0.73
N SER A 112 6.58 13.90 1.96
CA SER A 112 6.08 15.26 2.24
C SER A 112 7.07 16.36 1.86
N LYS A 113 8.38 16.06 1.80
CA LYS A 113 9.42 17.03 1.39
C LYS A 113 9.34 17.41 -0.08
N TYR A 114 8.66 16.61 -0.90
CA TYR A 114 8.53 16.81 -2.34
C TYR A 114 7.12 17.22 -2.76
N GLY A 115 6.16 17.26 -1.82
CA GLY A 115 4.79 17.62 -2.13
C GLY A 115 4.64 19.11 -2.43
N SER A 116 3.91 19.41 -3.50
CA SER A 116 3.47 20.75 -3.88
C SER A 116 2.24 20.64 -4.79
N ASP A 117 1.62 21.77 -5.12
CA ASP A 117 0.55 21.81 -6.13
C ASP A 117 1.00 21.13 -7.44
N ASN A 118 0.09 20.40 -8.10
CA ASN A 118 0.36 19.60 -9.32
C ASN A 118 1.46 18.54 -9.17
N THR A 119 1.75 18.09 -7.95
CA THR A 119 2.59 16.90 -7.69
C THR A 119 1.71 15.72 -7.33
N LEU A 120 2.05 14.52 -7.81
CA LEU A 120 1.51 13.26 -7.30
C LEU A 120 2.54 12.58 -6.38
N LEU A 121 2.14 12.29 -5.14
CA LEU A 121 2.93 11.48 -4.21
C LEU A 121 2.40 10.05 -4.20
N ILE A 122 3.30 9.08 -4.42
CA ILE A 122 3.01 7.65 -4.45
C ILE A 122 3.70 6.98 -3.26
N GLY A 123 2.98 6.23 -2.45
CA GLY A 123 3.56 5.54 -1.29
C GLY A 123 2.73 4.35 -0.82
N ASP A 124 3.33 3.55 0.08
CA ASP A 124 2.68 2.36 0.61
C ASP A 124 1.61 2.72 1.64
N GLY A 125 0.36 2.61 1.22
CA GLY A 125 -0.82 2.86 2.02
C GLY A 125 -0.83 2.08 3.33
N CYS A 126 -0.29 0.86 3.36
CA CYS A 126 -0.26 0.03 4.57
C CYS A 126 0.72 0.52 5.65
N ALA A 127 1.62 1.45 5.33
CA ALA A 127 2.66 1.95 6.23
C ALA A 127 2.77 3.49 6.28
N ILE A 128 1.89 4.21 5.58
CA ILE A 128 1.93 5.67 5.48
C ILE A 128 1.21 6.41 6.62
N GLY A 129 0.52 5.70 7.51
CA GLY A 129 -0.40 6.29 8.48
C GLY A 129 0.21 7.39 9.36
N ALA A 130 1.48 7.25 9.75
CA ALA A 130 2.17 8.27 10.55
C ALA A 130 2.45 9.59 9.80
N TYR A 131 2.44 9.56 8.47
CA TYR A 131 2.83 10.68 7.61
C TYR A 131 1.64 11.29 6.85
N ILE A 132 0.47 10.67 6.87
CA ILE A 132 -0.69 11.08 6.05
C ILE A 132 -1.09 12.54 6.29
N GLN A 133 -1.03 13.04 7.53
CA GLN A 133 -1.34 14.43 7.83
C GLN A 133 -0.35 15.39 7.17
N ASP A 134 0.95 15.09 7.24
CA ASP A 134 2.00 15.89 6.59
C ASP A 134 1.84 15.88 5.06
N LEU A 135 1.47 14.74 4.48
CA LEU A 135 1.20 14.63 3.04
C LEU A 135 0.05 15.55 2.60
N LEU A 136 -1.04 15.57 3.36
CA LEU A 136 -2.21 16.41 3.03
C LEU A 136 -1.91 17.90 3.12
N LEU A 137 -1.00 18.30 4.02
CA LEU A 137 -0.57 19.70 4.13
C LEU A 137 0.25 20.19 2.93
N THR A 138 0.76 19.29 2.09
CA THR A 138 1.54 19.67 0.91
C THR A 138 0.71 20.19 -0.25
N GLY A 139 -0.60 19.92 -0.27
CA GLY A 139 -1.47 20.21 -1.42
C GLY A 139 -1.31 19.27 -2.62
N ALA A 140 -0.43 18.27 -2.53
CA ALA A 140 -0.22 17.29 -3.58
C ALA A 140 -1.41 16.31 -3.71
N ASP A 141 -1.59 15.77 -4.92
CA ASP A 141 -2.41 14.58 -5.12
C ASP A 141 -1.69 13.36 -4.50
N LEU A 142 -2.47 12.40 -3.99
CA LEU A 142 -1.95 11.19 -3.35
C LEU A 142 -2.41 9.94 -4.11
N TYR A 143 -1.49 9.00 -4.29
CA TYR A 143 -1.79 7.63 -4.70
C TYR A 143 -1.16 6.65 -3.69
N LEU A 144 -1.99 6.08 -2.83
CA LEU A 144 -1.62 5.25 -1.69
C LEU A 144 -2.29 3.87 -1.78
N PRO A 145 -1.90 3.02 -2.75
CA PRO A 145 -2.30 1.61 -2.76
C PRO A 145 -1.73 0.89 -1.54
N GLU A 146 -2.22 -0.32 -1.19
CA GLU A 146 -1.66 -1.07 -0.04
C GLU A 146 -0.14 -1.22 -0.14
N SER A 147 0.36 -1.54 -1.33
CA SER A 147 1.78 -1.58 -1.69
C SER A 147 1.94 -1.52 -3.21
N PHE A 148 3.18 -1.34 -3.70
CA PHE A 148 3.48 -1.54 -5.11
C PHE A 148 3.16 -2.96 -5.59
N GLU A 149 3.51 -4.00 -4.84
CA GLU A 149 3.24 -5.39 -5.22
C GLU A 149 1.74 -5.69 -5.30
N TYR A 150 0.95 -5.13 -4.39
CA TYR A 150 -0.51 -5.17 -4.47
C TYR A 150 -1.04 -4.57 -5.78
N THR A 151 -0.46 -3.44 -6.19
CA THR A 151 -0.82 -2.77 -7.47
C THR A 151 -0.53 -3.66 -8.67
N LEU A 152 0.59 -4.41 -8.67
CA LEU A 152 0.89 -5.37 -9.73
C LEU A 152 -0.10 -6.53 -9.75
N LEU A 153 -0.47 -7.07 -8.59
CA LEU A 153 -1.42 -8.18 -8.47
C LEU A 153 -2.83 -7.84 -8.97
N GLN A 154 -3.21 -6.56 -8.97
CA GLN A 154 -4.49 -6.11 -9.51
C GLN A 154 -4.53 -6.07 -11.05
N LYS A 155 -3.41 -6.28 -11.76
CA LYS A 155 -3.37 -6.24 -13.22
C LYS A 155 -4.09 -7.45 -13.85
N ASP A 156 -4.62 -7.24 -15.04
CA ASP A 156 -5.37 -8.26 -15.80
C ASP A 156 -4.61 -9.58 -16.00
N MET A 157 -3.27 -9.57 -15.99
CA MET A 157 -2.47 -10.81 -16.08
C MET A 157 -2.73 -11.78 -14.93
N PHE A 158 -3.14 -11.27 -13.77
CA PHE A 158 -3.44 -12.08 -12.58
C PHE A 158 -4.94 -12.27 -12.35
N SER A 159 -5.80 -11.75 -13.24
CA SER A 159 -7.28 -11.84 -13.13
C SER A 159 -7.79 -13.29 -13.05
N ARG A 160 -7.05 -14.25 -13.60
CA ARG A 160 -7.40 -15.69 -13.60
C ARG A 160 -6.67 -16.51 -12.54
N VAL A 161 -5.81 -15.88 -11.73
CA VAL A 161 -5.08 -16.57 -10.66
C VAL A 161 -5.93 -16.60 -9.41
N ALA A 162 -6.50 -17.77 -9.08
CA ALA A 162 -7.46 -17.93 -7.97
C ALA A 162 -6.90 -17.44 -6.62
N GLU A 163 -5.63 -17.70 -6.34
CA GLU A 163 -4.95 -17.27 -5.11
C GLU A 163 -4.89 -15.73 -4.99
N VAL A 164 -4.72 -15.03 -6.12
CA VAL A 164 -4.75 -13.56 -6.19
C VAL A 164 -6.17 -13.03 -6.00
N GLN A 165 -7.16 -13.67 -6.62
CA GLN A 165 -8.56 -13.25 -6.44
C GLN A 165 -9.02 -13.42 -4.99
N GLN A 166 -8.56 -14.48 -4.32
CA GLN A 166 -8.85 -14.69 -2.90
C GLN A 166 -8.15 -13.65 -2.01
N SER A 167 -6.89 -13.30 -2.29
CA SER A 167 -6.16 -12.31 -1.50
C SER A 167 -6.66 -10.88 -1.64
N ILE A 168 -7.26 -10.53 -2.78
CA ILE A 168 -7.93 -9.24 -2.98
C ILE A 168 -9.29 -9.22 -2.25
N ARG A 169 -10.02 -10.34 -2.25
CA ARG A 169 -11.37 -10.40 -1.69
C ARG A 169 -11.40 -10.56 -0.17
N TYR A 170 -10.44 -11.28 0.38
CA TYR A 170 -10.35 -11.62 1.81
C TYR A 170 -8.91 -11.40 2.33
N PRO A 171 -8.38 -10.16 2.24
CA PRO A 171 -7.01 -9.87 2.64
C PRO A 171 -6.72 -10.24 4.11
N GLU A 172 -7.67 -10.02 5.00
CA GLU A 172 -7.56 -10.34 6.43
C GLU A 172 -7.37 -11.84 6.69
N GLU A 173 -8.05 -12.69 5.92
CA GLU A 173 -7.92 -14.15 6.04
C GLU A 173 -6.61 -14.65 5.42
N MET A 174 -6.20 -14.04 4.31
CA MET A 174 -5.04 -14.49 3.52
C MET A 174 -3.70 -14.00 4.08
N ILE A 175 -3.65 -12.78 4.61
CA ILE A 175 -2.47 -12.22 5.28
C ILE A 175 -2.37 -12.81 6.69
N GLY A 176 -3.49 -12.79 7.42
CA GLY A 176 -3.56 -13.21 8.82
C GLY A 176 -2.45 -12.57 9.66
N THR A 177 -1.84 -13.38 10.54
CA THR A 177 -0.68 -12.99 11.36
C THR A 177 0.63 -13.59 10.86
N GLY A 178 0.61 -14.26 9.69
CA GLY A 178 1.79 -14.93 9.13
C GLY A 178 2.82 -13.98 8.52
N TYR A 179 2.44 -12.72 8.27
CA TYR A 179 3.27 -11.70 7.68
C TYR A 179 3.24 -10.43 8.52
N ALA A 180 4.40 -9.80 8.70
CA ALA A 180 4.53 -8.56 9.47
C ALA A 180 3.90 -7.34 8.78
N SER A 181 3.55 -7.43 7.48
CA SER A 181 2.83 -6.39 6.75
C SER A 181 2.13 -6.97 5.52
N PRO A 182 1.07 -6.30 5.01
CA PRO A 182 0.47 -6.63 3.72
C PRO A 182 1.47 -6.64 2.57
N GLU A 183 2.38 -5.65 2.52
CA GLU A 183 3.45 -5.56 1.50
C GLU A 183 4.31 -6.85 1.44
N ARG A 184 4.71 -7.39 2.61
CA ARG A 184 5.49 -8.63 2.67
C ARG A 184 4.69 -9.83 2.15
N TYR A 185 3.40 -9.89 2.47
CA TYR A 185 2.52 -10.93 1.95
C TYR A 185 2.41 -10.84 0.42
N TYR A 186 2.10 -9.66 -0.12
CA TYR A 186 1.94 -9.47 -1.57
C TYR A 186 3.26 -9.70 -2.32
N THR A 187 4.39 -9.31 -1.74
CA THR A 187 5.73 -9.64 -2.26
C THR A 187 5.94 -11.16 -2.35
N ALA A 188 5.60 -11.91 -1.30
CA ALA A 188 5.76 -13.36 -1.28
C ALA A 188 4.83 -14.04 -2.29
N LEU A 189 3.55 -13.63 -2.32
CA LEU A 189 2.56 -14.13 -3.28
C LEU A 189 3.00 -13.89 -4.72
N LEU A 190 3.36 -12.64 -5.05
CA LEU A 190 3.80 -12.25 -6.39
C LEU A 190 5.07 -13.02 -6.80
N SER A 191 6.02 -13.17 -5.88
CA SER A 191 7.24 -13.97 -6.12
C SER A 191 6.93 -15.44 -6.38
N GLN A 192 6.03 -16.04 -5.60
CA GLN A 192 5.62 -17.44 -5.73
C GLN A 192 4.95 -17.71 -7.08
N ILE A 193 3.91 -16.94 -7.41
CA ILE A 193 3.11 -17.20 -8.62
C ILE A 193 3.89 -16.92 -9.91
N THR A 194 4.95 -16.10 -9.84
CA THR A 194 5.78 -15.75 -11.01
C THR A 194 7.13 -16.45 -11.08
N GLN A 195 7.53 -17.22 -10.05
CA GLN A 195 8.88 -17.79 -9.90
C GLN A 195 9.40 -18.52 -11.14
N ASN A 196 8.53 -19.33 -11.78
CA ASN A 196 8.88 -20.16 -12.93
C ASN A 196 8.29 -19.64 -14.24
N THR A 197 8.07 -18.32 -14.33
CA THR A 197 7.48 -17.66 -15.49
C THR A 197 8.42 -16.63 -16.09
N PRO A 198 8.23 -16.24 -17.37
CA PRO A 198 8.91 -15.10 -17.96
C PRO A 198 8.70 -13.78 -17.20
N ALA A 199 7.59 -13.65 -16.45
CA ALA A 199 7.25 -12.47 -15.66
C ALA A 199 7.75 -12.53 -14.21
N ARG A 200 8.82 -13.30 -13.93
CA ARG A 200 9.38 -13.45 -12.58
C ARG A 200 9.58 -12.09 -11.91
N TYR A 201 8.95 -11.91 -10.76
CA TYR A 201 9.08 -10.70 -9.94
C TYR A 201 10.40 -10.68 -9.17
N SER A 202 10.96 -9.48 -9.03
CA SER A 202 12.06 -9.16 -8.12
C SER A 202 11.82 -7.75 -7.57
N LYS A 203 12.00 -7.56 -6.26
CA LYS A 203 11.84 -6.25 -5.63
C LYS A 203 12.85 -5.23 -6.18
N THR A 204 14.06 -5.70 -6.49
CA THR A 204 15.21 -4.87 -6.90
C THR A 204 15.23 -4.45 -8.37
N SER A 205 14.48 -5.12 -9.24
CA SER A 205 14.43 -4.80 -10.67
C SER A 205 13.19 -5.39 -11.31
N LEU A 206 12.45 -4.54 -12.00
CA LEU A 206 11.18 -4.88 -12.62
C LEU A 206 11.39 -5.68 -13.90
N ASN A 207 10.70 -6.80 -13.99
CA ASN A 207 10.65 -7.57 -15.23
C ASN A 207 9.88 -6.81 -16.32
N GLU A 208 10.39 -6.76 -17.55
CA GLU A 208 9.75 -6.06 -18.66
C GLU A 208 8.31 -6.54 -18.92
N CYS A 209 7.96 -7.78 -18.55
CA CYS A 209 6.60 -8.31 -18.60
C CYS A 209 5.53 -7.44 -17.91
N TYR A 210 5.90 -6.64 -16.90
CA TYR A 210 4.95 -5.77 -16.19
C TYR A 210 4.65 -4.46 -16.92
N VAL A 211 5.40 -4.15 -17.98
CA VAL A 211 5.32 -2.90 -18.74
C VAL A 211 5.24 -3.11 -20.26
N LYS A 212 5.54 -4.33 -20.74
CA LYS A 212 5.50 -4.73 -22.14
C LYS A 212 4.76 -6.05 -22.28
N ASP A 213 4.25 -6.27 -23.48
CA ASP A 213 3.59 -7.52 -23.85
C ASP A 213 4.53 -8.71 -23.63
N CYS A 214 4.10 -9.67 -22.82
CA CYS A 214 4.83 -10.91 -22.64
C CYS A 214 3.88 -12.11 -22.51
N CYS A 215 4.27 -13.24 -23.09
CA CYS A 215 3.51 -14.48 -22.98
C CYS A 215 4.13 -15.36 -21.90
N CYS A 216 3.44 -15.53 -20.78
CA CYS A 216 3.84 -16.48 -19.74
C CYS A 216 3.55 -17.92 -20.17
N LYS A 217 4.44 -18.87 -19.84
CA LYS A 217 4.18 -20.31 -20.00
C LYS A 217 3.04 -20.73 -19.07
N GLY A 218 2.03 -21.41 -19.60
CA GLY A 218 0.90 -21.96 -18.83
C GLY A 218 -0.37 -21.08 -18.81
N THR A 219 -0.29 -19.85 -19.32
CA THR A 219 -1.46 -18.99 -19.58
C THR A 219 -1.78 -19.10 -21.07
N ARG A 220 -3.06 -19.28 -21.46
CA ARG A 220 -3.46 -18.96 -22.85
C ARG A 220 -3.08 -17.50 -23.05
N CYS A 221 -2.15 -17.20 -23.96
CA CYS A 221 -1.74 -15.83 -24.25
C CYS A 221 -2.92 -15.12 -24.93
N GLU A 222 -3.83 -14.57 -24.12
CA GLU A 222 -5.05 -13.84 -24.50
C GLU A 222 -4.92 -12.33 -24.24
N PHE A 223 -3.70 -11.82 -24.05
CA PHE A 223 -3.46 -10.38 -23.85
C PHE A 223 -3.86 -9.50 -25.06
N PHE A 224 -4.16 -10.10 -26.23
CA PHE A 224 -4.77 -9.42 -27.38
C PHE A 224 -5.82 -10.29 -28.10
N THR A 225 -7.03 -10.39 -27.55
CA THR A 225 -8.21 -10.43 -28.44
C THR A 225 -8.65 -8.99 -28.69
N ARG A 226 -7.99 -8.35 -29.66
CA ARG A 226 -8.42 -7.27 -30.57
C ARG A 226 -9.53 -6.24 -30.22
N GLU A 227 -9.90 -6.01 -28.97
CA GLU A 227 -10.80 -4.91 -28.59
C GLU A 227 -10.05 -3.87 -27.77
N LYS A 228 -9.42 -2.95 -28.50
CA LYS A 228 -9.06 -1.64 -27.95
C LYS A 228 -10.33 -0.91 -27.56
N LYS A 229 -10.65 -0.87 -26.27
CA LYS A 229 -11.27 0.31 -25.68
C LYS A 229 -10.38 0.79 -24.56
N LEU A 230 -9.84 1.99 -24.75
CA LEU A 230 -9.24 2.78 -23.68
C LEU A 230 -10.29 2.94 -22.56
N PRO A 231 -9.90 2.90 -21.28
CA PRO A 231 -10.78 3.37 -20.23
C PRO A 231 -11.16 4.82 -20.54
N GLU A 232 -12.47 5.08 -20.65
CA GLU A 232 -13.00 6.41 -20.88
C GLU A 232 -12.58 7.32 -19.73
N ILE A 233 -11.89 8.41 -20.06
CA ILE A 233 -11.61 9.49 -19.14
C ILE A 233 -12.92 10.30 -19.00
N PRO A 234 -13.56 10.33 -17.82
CA PRO A 234 -14.73 11.17 -17.63
C PRO A 234 -14.25 12.62 -17.52
N GLY A 235 -14.42 13.39 -18.60
CA GLY A 235 -14.16 14.82 -18.57
C GLY A 235 -13.54 15.40 -19.84
N LYS A 236 -14.25 15.34 -20.96
CA LYS A 236 -14.18 16.41 -21.97
C LYS A 236 -15.59 16.77 -22.40
N ILE A 237 -16.12 17.79 -21.75
CA ILE A 237 -17.23 18.57 -22.27
C ILE A 237 -16.62 19.45 -23.37
N GLN A 238 -17.01 19.20 -24.61
CA GLN A 238 -17.23 20.25 -25.61
C GLN A 238 -18.71 20.21 -25.97
#